data_AF-V5HRJ3-F1
#
_entry.id   AF-V5HRJ3-F1
#
_cell.length_a   1.000
_cell.length_b   1.000
_cell.length_c   1.000
_cell.angle_alpha   90.00
_cell.angle_beta   90.00
_cell.angle_gamma   90.00
#
_symmetry.space_group_name_H-M   'P 1'
#
loop_
_entity.id
_entity.type
_entity.pdbx_description
1 polymer ?
#
loop_
_entity_poly.entity_id
_entity_poly.type
_entity_poly.pdbx_seq_one_letter_code
_entity_poly.pdbx_strand_id
1 'polypeptide(L)'
;STFLFSICFWLARQVMTYNGTEMDDRPDCEEHQDINRALQNEDPFSWMYYRTYQPEPKDPEYACVYANVTKLNGTGKYMFRQGWTTAENITVEVPLFVSTEKTHEHERQKDNAMRVTLKNSKACELYVTVRS
;
A
#
# COMPACT_ATOMS: atom_id res chain seq x y z
N SER A 1 3.44 -2.31 43.76
CA SER A 1 3.48 -1.38 42.60
C SER A 1 4.16 -2.13 41.47
N THR A 2 3.39 -2.63 40.51
CA THR A 2 3.86 -3.47 39.41
C THR A 2 3.88 -2.62 38.13
N PHE A 3 5.07 -2.30 37.66
CA PHE A 3 5.31 -1.62 36.39
C PHE A 3 5.10 -2.63 35.25
N LEU A 4 4.09 -2.42 34.40
CA LEU A 4 3.89 -3.18 33.18
C LEU A 4 4.75 -2.57 32.07
N PHE A 5 5.82 -3.28 31.69
CA PHE A 5 6.55 -3.04 30.46
C PHE A 5 5.63 -3.35 29.27
N SER A 6 5.08 -2.32 28.64
CA SER A 6 4.40 -2.45 27.35
C SER A 6 5.46 -2.60 26.26
N ILE A 7 5.84 -3.84 25.98
CA ILE A 7 6.71 -4.18 24.86
C ILE A 7 5.82 -4.24 23.61
N CYS A 8 5.82 -3.14 22.84
CA CYS A 8 5.27 -3.15 21.48
C CYS A 8 6.15 -4.06 20.62
N PHE A 9 5.71 -5.31 20.41
CA PHE A 9 6.27 -6.20 19.41
C PHE A 9 5.96 -5.64 18.01
N TRP A 10 6.93 -4.93 17.43
CA TRP A 10 6.95 -4.64 16.01
C TRP A 10 7.27 -5.95 15.27
N LEU A 11 6.26 -6.74 14.97
CA LEU A 11 6.39 -7.82 13.98
C LEU A 11 6.41 -7.18 12.58
N ALA A 12 7.56 -6.62 12.21
CA ALA A 12 7.90 -6.49 10.81
C ALA A 12 8.03 -7.92 10.28
N ARG A 13 6.95 -8.47 9.69
CA ARG A 13 7.05 -9.69 8.89
C ARG A 13 7.91 -9.35 7.67
N GLN A 14 9.21 -9.59 7.78
CA GLN A 14 10.05 -9.69 6.59
C GLN A 14 9.66 -10.98 5.87
N VAL A 15 8.89 -10.82 4.79
CA VAL A 15 8.63 -11.89 3.84
C VAL A 15 9.93 -12.11 3.08
N MET A 16 10.71 -13.09 3.53
CA MET A 16 11.91 -13.53 2.82
C MET A 16 11.49 -14.13 1.47
N THR A 17 11.82 -13.48 0.36
CA THR A 17 11.67 -14.05 -0.98
C THR A 17 12.99 -14.57 -1.53
N TYR A 18 12.85 -15.73 -2.18
CA TYR A 18 13.81 -16.67 -2.76
C TYR A 18 14.91 -16.09 -3.66
N ASN A 19 16.05 -16.80 -3.70
CA ASN A 19 17.31 -16.53 -4.41
C ASN A 19 17.21 -16.45 -5.95
N GLY A 20 16.60 -15.39 -6.45
CA GLY A 20 16.76 -14.84 -7.79
C GLY A 20 16.97 -13.33 -7.66
N THR A 21 17.52 -12.64 -8.66
CA THR A 21 17.61 -11.16 -8.63
C THR A 21 16.23 -10.62 -8.26
N GLU A 22 16.14 -9.97 -7.10
CA GLU A 22 14.87 -9.49 -6.57
C GLU A 22 14.20 -8.63 -7.65
N MET A 23 12.90 -8.84 -7.91
CA MET A 23 12.19 -8.09 -8.95
C MET A 23 12.27 -6.58 -8.73
N ASP A 24 12.52 -6.17 -7.50
CA ASP A 24 12.76 -4.78 -7.13
C ASP A 24 14.03 -4.21 -7.80
N ASP A 25 15.03 -5.04 -8.09
CA ASP A 25 16.37 -4.61 -8.56
C ASP A 25 16.69 -5.02 -9.99
N ARG A 26 15.75 -5.72 -10.63
CA ARG A 26 15.86 -6.12 -12.02
C ARG A 26 15.74 -4.89 -12.93
N PRO A 27 16.76 -4.55 -13.75
CA PRO A 27 16.72 -3.36 -14.60
C PRO A 27 15.55 -3.37 -15.59
N ASP A 28 15.13 -4.55 -16.04
CA ASP A 28 13.95 -4.72 -16.90
C ASP A 28 12.62 -4.49 -16.16
N CYS A 29 12.61 -4.56 -14.83
CA CYS A 29 11.44 -4.27 -14.00
C CYS A 29 11.38 -2.79 -13.58
N GLU A 30 12.51 -2.08 -13.48
CA GLU A 30 12.56 -0.68 -13.01
C GLU A 30 11.66 0.24 -13.87
N GLU A 31 11.63 0.03 -15.18
CA GLU A 31 10.81 0.85 -16.08
C GLU A 31 9.30 0.69 -15.86
N HIS A 32 8.88 -0.42 -15.23
CA HIS A 32 7.50 -0.74 -14.90
C HIS A 32 7.11 -0.35 -13.47
N GLN A 33 8.05 0.14 -12.66
CA GLN A 33 7.84 0.50 -11.26
C GLN A 33 7.54 1.99 -11.02
N ASP A 34 7.26 2.77 -12.06
CA ASP A 34 6.89 4.19 -11.92
C ASP A 34 5.49 4.33 -11.30
N ILE A 35 5.44 4.51 -9.98
CA ILE A 35 4.17 4.58 -9.24
C ILE A 35 3.38 5.85 -9.59
N ASN A 36 4.06 6.97 -9.88
CA ASN A 36 3.39 8.20 -10.25
C ASN A 36 2.70 8.06 -11.60
N ARG A 37 3.31 7.33 -12.54
CA ARG A 37 2.66 6.98 -13.81
C ARG A 37 1.45 6.08 -13.57
N ALA A 38 1.59 5.05 -12.73
CA ALA A 38 0.49 4.11 -12.43
C ALA A 38 -0.73 4.79 -11.76
N LEU A 39 -0.50 5.78 -10.90
CA LEU A 39 -1.58 6.51 -10.20
C LEU A 39 -2.27 7.59 -11.04
N GLN A 40 -1.76 7.87 -12.25
CA GLN A 40 -2.29 8.90 -13.15
C GLN A 40 -2.91 8.28 -14.42
N ASN A 41 -3.51 7.09 -14.29
CA ASN A 41 -4.30 6.47 -15.36
C ASN A 41 -5.53 7.32 -15.72
N GLU A 42 -6.00 7.18 -16.97
CA GLU A 42 -7.22 7.86 -17.45
C GLU A 42 -8.46 7.47 -16.64
N ASP A 43 -8.56 6.19 -16.25
CA ASP A 43 -9.53 5.72 -15.27
C ASP A 43 -8.94 5.80 -13.86
N PRO A 44 -9.44 6.69 -12.99
CA PRO A 44 -8.97 6.82 -11.62
C PRO A 44 -9.48 5.70 -10.71
N PHE A 45 -10.39 4.85 -11.20
CA PHE A 45 -10.96 3.76 -10.44
C PHE A 45 -10.14 2.47 -10.63
N SER A 46 -9.86 1.76 -9.54
CA SER A 46 -9.09 0.51 -9.58
C SER A 46 -9.65 -0.50 -8.60
N TRP A 47 -9.79 -1.75 -9.05
CA TRP A 47 -10.26 -2.89 -8.24
C TRP A 47 -9.09 -3.77 -7.78
N MET A 48 -9.14 -4.25 -6.54
CA MET A 48 -8.24 -5.31 -6.09
C MET A 48 -8.86 -6.68 -6.44
N TYR A 49 -8.52 -7.21 -7.61
CA TYR A 49 -9.02 -8.50 -8.07
C TYR A 49 -8.32 -9.69 -7.39
N TYR A 50 -7.02 -9.55 -7.10
CA TYR A 50 -6.20 -10.62 -6.53
C TYR A 50 -5.34 -10.10 -5.38
N ARG A 51 -5.25 -10.89 -4.31
CA ARG A 51 -4.27 -10.75 -3.22
C ARG A 51 -3.89 -12.12 -2.70
N THR A 52 -2.65 -12.26 -2.24
CA THR A 52 -2.15 -13.51 -1.64
C THR A 52 -2.27 -13.52 -0.12
N TYR A 53 -2.46 -12.36 0.51
CA TYR A 53 -2.70 -12.26 1.94
C TYR A 53 -4.03 -12.89 2.30
N GLN A 54 -3.98 -13.91 3.16
CA GLN A 54 -5.15 -14.49 3.82
C GLN A 54 -5.34 -13.80 5.17
N PRO A 55 -6.48 -13.13 5.41
CA PRO A 55 -6.81 -12.60 6.73
C PRO A 55 -6.81 -13.70 7.79
N GLU A 56 -6.44 -13.36 9.03
CA GLU A 56 -6.62 -14.28 10.16
C GLU A 56 -8.12 -14.54 10.39
N PRO A 57 -8.52 -15.65 11.05
CA PRO A 57 -9.94 -15.97 11.25
C PRO A 57 -10.78 -14.91 11.98
N LYS A 58 -10.14 -13.93 12.64
CA LYS A 58 -10.79 -12.82 13.33
C LYS A 58 -10.75 -11.50 12.55
N ASP A 59 -9.98 -11.45 11.47
CA ASP A 59 -9.94 -10.27 10.61
C ASP A 59 -11.24 -10.21 9.80
N PRO A 60 -11.79 -9.02 9.59
CA PRO A 60 -13.01 -8.88 8.82
C PRO A 60 -12.78 -9.30 7.36
N GLU A 61 -13.81 -9.86 6.75
CA GLU A 61 -13.79 -10.14 5.32
C GLU A 61 -13.83 -8.82 4.55
N TYR A 62 -12.86 -8.62 3.67
CA TYR A 62 -12.80 -7.49 2.76
C TYR A 62 -13.08 -8.00 1.34
N ALA A 63 -14.33 -7.90 0.90
CA ALA A 63 -14.75 -8.21 -0.47
C ALA A 63 -14.87 -6.93 -1.31
N CYS A 64 -14.85 -7.07 -2.64
CA CYS A 64 -15.11 -5.97 -3.58
C CYS A 64 -14.27 -4.71 -3.31
N VAL A 65 -12.99 -4.90 -2.97
CA VAL A 65 -12.12 -3.78 -2.59
C VAL A 65 -11.76 -2.94 -3.82
N TYR A 66 -11.92 -1.63 -3.71
CA TYR A 66 -11.60 -0.68 -4.76
C TYR A 66 -10.94 0.59 -4.21
N ALA A 67 -10.32 1.36 -5.10
CA ALA A 67 -9.86 2.71 -4.83
C ALA A 67 -10.25 3.64 -5.98
N ASN A 68 -10.76 4.83 -5.65
CA ASN A 68 -10.87 5.95 -6.58
C ASN A 68 -9.79 6.99 -6.24
N VAL A 69 -8.89 7.24 -7.19
CA VAL A 69 -7.67 8.01 -6.99
C VAL A 69 -7.88 9.47 -7.39
N THR A 70 -7.53 10.39 -6.49
CA THR A 70 -7.51 11.83 -6.76
C THR A 70 -6.11 12.37 -6.51
N LYS A 71 -5.53 13.03 -7.53
CA LYS A 71 -4.26 13.74 -7.37
C LYS A 71 -4.47 15.01 -6.53
N LEU A 72 -3.62 15.20 -5.53
CA LEU A 72 -3.62 16.39 -4.69
C LEU A 72 -2.55 17.39 -5.15
N ASN A 73 -2.59 18.60 -4.59
CA ASN A 73 -1.53 19.57 -4.81
C ASN A 73 -0.21 19.07 -4.23
N GLY A 74 0.85 19.18 -5.04
CA GLY A 74 2.20 18.73 -4.69
C GLY A 74 2.63 17.46 -5.42
N THR A 75 3.95 17.28 -5.55
CA THR A 75 4.52 16.10 -6.21
C THR A 75 4.28 14.85 -5.37
N GLY A 76 3.78 13.79 -6.02
CA GLY A 76 3.62 12.49 -5.37
C GLY A 76 2.51 12.44 -4.31
N LYS A 77 1.56 13.38 -4.31
CA LYS A 77 0.48 13.44 -3.32
C LYS A 77 -0.85 13.04 -3.93
N TYR A 78 -1.52 12.08 -3.29
CA TYR A 78 -2.81 11.55 -3.74
C TYR A 78 -3.75 11.31 -2.55
N MET A 79 -5.04 11.22 -2.84
CA MET A 79 -6.05 10.72 -1.94
C MET A 79 -6.76 9.56 -2.62
N PHE A 80 -6.85 8.42 -1.94
CA PHE A 80 -7.66 7.29 -2.37
C PHE A 80 -8.96 7.31 -1.57
N ARG A 81 -10.10 7.33 -2.25
CA ARG A 81 -11.35 6.87 -1.65
C ARG A 81 -11.37 5.35 -1.76
N GLN A 82 -10.91 4.67 -0.71
CA GLN A 82 -10.87 3.21 -0.68
C GLN A 82 -12.19 2.68 -0.14
N GLY A 83 -12.81 1.75 -0.85
CA GLY A 83 -14.02 1.08 -0.41
C GLY A 83 -13.89 -0.44 -0.41
N TRP A 84 -14.74 -1.09 0.39
CA TRP A 84 -14.90 -2.53 0.43
C TRP A 84 -16.30 -2.91 0.96
N THR A 85 -16.72 -4.14 0.68
CA THR A 85 -17.97 -4.72 1.18
C THR A 85 -17.67 -5.67 2.33
N THR A 86 -18.41 -5.53 3.44
CA THR A 86 -18.32 -6.42 4.61
C THR A 86 -19.14 -7.70 4.40
N ALA A 87 -18.99 -8.68 5.31
CA ALA A 87 -19.78 -9.90 5.31
C ALA A 87 -21.30 -9.65 5.42
N GLU A 88 -21.70 -8.53 6.03
CA GLU A 88 -23.10 -8.09 6.15
C GLU A 88 -23.61 -7.34 4.90
N ASN A 89 -22.85 -7.36 3.81
CA ASN A 89 -23.16 -6.67 2.55
C ASN A 89 -23.26 -5.13 2.69
N ILE A 90 -22.51 -4.57 3.63
CA ILE A 90 -22.41 -3.12 3.84
C ILE A 90 -21.16 -2.61 3.12
N THR A 91 -21.30 -1.55 2.32
CA THR A 91 -20.14 -0.88 1.72
C THR A 91 -19.58 0.15 2.68
N VAL A 92 -18.31 0.02 3.02
CA VAL A 92 -17.54 0.98 3.80
C VAL A 92 -16.61 1.72 2.86
N GLU A 93 -16.52 3.05 2.99
CA GLU A 93 -15.57 3.89 2.23
C GLU A 93 -14.79 4.77 3.21
N VAL A 94 -13.47 4.83 3.03
CA VAL A 94 -12.57 5.64 3.85
C VAL A 94 -11.61 6.45 2.96
N PRO A 95 -11.29 7.70 3.34
CA PRO A 95 -10.26 8.46 2.67
C PRO A 95 -8.88 8.03 3.19
N LEU A 96 -7.96 7.74 2.27
CA LEU A 96 -6.55 7.47 2.55
C LEU A 96 -5.67 8.49 1.83
N PHE A 97 -4.72 9.06 2.54
CA PHE A 97 -3.74 9.99 1.98
C PHE A 97 -2.49 9.23 1.59
N VAL A 98 -1.98 9.51 0.40
CA VAL A 98 -0.85 8.78 -0.19
C VAL A 98 0.25 9.73 -0.54
N SER A 99 1.47 9.36 -0.16
CA SER A 99 2.71 9.98 -0.61
C SER A 99 3.55 8.95 -1.33
N THR A 100 3.99 9.24 -2.55
CA THR A 100 4.93 8.38 -3.28
C THR A 100 6.35 8.64 -2.80
N GLU A 101 7.18 7.60 -2.84
CA GLU A 101 8.60 7.69 -2.49
C GLU A 101 9.44 6.60 -3.16
N LYS A 102 10.76 6.77 -3.05
CA LYS A 102 11.76 5.78 -3.45
C LYS A 102 12.05 4.86 -2.27
N THR A 103 12.14 3.56 -2.52
CA THR A 103 12.73 2.64 -1.54
C THR A 103 14.22 2.95 -1.36
N HIS A 104 14.74 2.74 -0.15
CA HIS A 104 16.10 3.18 0.22
C HIS A 104 17.20 2.19 -0.14
N GLU A 105 16.85 0.99 -0.58
CA GLU A 105 17.81 -0.11 -0.77
C GLU A 105 18.68 0.11 -2.02
N HIS A 106 18.19 0.86 -3.01
CA HIS A 106 18.86 1.07 -4.29
C HIS A 106 18.70 2.51 -4.82
N GLU A 107 19.63 2.97 -5.66
CA GLU A 107 19.47 4.23 -6.37
C GLU A 107 18.36 4.11 -7.43
N ARG A 108 17.18 4.63 -7.12
CA ARG A 108 16.04 4.65 -8.04
C ARG A 108 15.92 5.98 -8.76
N GLN A 109 15.60 5.96 -10.05
CA GLN A 109 15.32 7.19 -10.80
C GLN A 109 13.93 7.76 -10.44
N LYS A 110 12.96 6.89 -10.18
CA LYS A 110 11.55 7.22 -9.97
C LYS A 110 11.04 6.67 -8.64
N ASP A 111 9.96 7.26 -8.13
CA ASP A 111 9.24 6.71 -6.98
C ASP A 111 8.62 5.36 -7.38
N ASN A 112 8.75 4.36 -6.51
CA ASN A 112 8.29 2.98 -6.71
C ASN A 112 7.41 2.46 -5.56
N ALA A 113 7.29 3.24 -4.49
CA ALA A 113 6.52 2.90 -3.31
C ALA A 113 5.48 3.97 -2.98
N MET A 114 4.47 3.53 -2.22
CA MET A 114 3.45 4.39 -1.63
C MET A 114 3.49 4.27 -0.12
N ARG A 115 3.49 5.42 0.56
CA ARG A 115 3.15 5.55 1.97
C ARG A 115 1.70 6.01 2.10
N VAL A 116 0.88 5.19 2.73
CA VAL A 116 -0.57 5.38 2.88
C VAL A 116 -0.92 5.71 4.33
N THR A 117 -1.79 6.70 4.58
CA THR A 117 -2.22 7.11 5.93
C THR A 117 -3.74 7.40 6.01
N LEU A 118 -4.36 7.10 7.16
CA LEU A 118 -5.79 7.33 7.41
C LEU A 118 -6.17 8.81 7.68
N LYS A 119 -5.19 9.64 8.11
CA LYS A 119 -5.29 11.08 8.41
C LYS A 119 -3.87 11.69 8.46
N ASN A 120 -3.75 13.02 8.45
CA ASN A 120 -2.49 13.79 8.66
C ASN A 120 -1.77 13.55 10.02
N SER A 121 -2.08 12.48 10.75
CA SER A 121 -1.47 12.10 12.02
C SER A 121 -1.06 10.63 12.02
N LYS A 122 0.23 10.41 12.32
CA LYS A 122 0.97 9.17 12.62
C LYS A 122 0.33 7.85 12.15
N ALA A 123 0.98 7.29 11.15
CA ALA A 123 0.54 6.26 10.22
C ALA A 123 0.41 4.85 10.84
N CYS A 124 -0.63 4.13 10.41
CA CYS A 124 -0.44 2.73 10.02
C CYS A 124 0.25 2.79 8.65
N GLU A 125 1.55 2.50 8.60
CA GLU A 125 2.31 2.50 7.35
C GLU A 125 2.02 1.21 6.60
N LEU A 126 1.29 1.33 5.48
CA LEU A 126 1.20 0.25 4.50
C LEU A 126 2.11 0.60 3.33
N TYR A 127 3.24 -0.11 3.21
CA TYR A 127 4.11 -0.05 2.05
C TYR A 127 3.54 -0.99 0.99
N VAL A 128 3.08 -0.41 -0.12
CA VAL A 128 2.69 -1.20 -1.30
C VAL A 128 3.78 -0.97 -2.34
N THR A 129 4.52 -2.03 -2.65
CA THR A 129 5.45 -2.07 -3.78
C THR A 129 4.76 -2.69 -4.97
N VAL A 130 4.89 -2.07 -6.15
CA VAL A 130 4.40 -2.66 -7.39
C VAL A 130 5.40 -3.73 -7.82
N ARG A 131 5.04 -4.99 -7.62
CA ARG A 131 5.77 -6.15 -8.18
C ARG A 131 5.12 -6.48 -9.52
N SER A 132 5.86 -6.33 -10.62
CA SER A 132 5.40 -6.61 -11.99
C SER A 132 5.67 -8.05 -12.40
#